data_AF-A0A0A1E592-F1
#
_entry.id   AF-A0A0A1E592-F1
#
_cell.length_a   1.000
_cell.length_b   1.000
_cell.length_c   1.000
_cell.angle_alpha   90.00
_cell.angle_beta   90.00
_cell.angle_gamma   90.00
#
_symmetry.space_group_name_H-M   'P 1'
#
loop_
_entity.id
_entity.type
_entity.pdbx_description
1 polymer ?
#
loop_
_entity_poly.entity_id
_entity_poly.type
_entity_poly.pdbx_seq_one_letter_code
_entity_poly.pdbx_strand_id
1 'polypeptide(L)' 'VAKEIELEDKFENMGAQIVKEVASKTADVAGDGTTTATVLAQALLTEGLKAVAAGMNPMDLKRGID' A
#
# COMPACT_ATOMS: atom_id res chain seq x y z
N VAL A 1 12.58 9.75 -7.03
CA VAL A 1 12.72 8.39 -6.45
C VAL A 1 11.48 7.52 -6.74
N ALA A 2 10.26 7.87 -6.30
CA ALA A 2 9.07 7.03 -6.56
C ALA A 2 8.70 6.85 -8.06
N LYS A 3 9.15 7.73 -8.96
CA LYS A 3 8.84 7.64 -10.40
C LYS A 3 9.55 6.50 -11.14
N GLU A 4 10.64 5.94 -10.59
CA GLU A 4 11.53 4.97 -11.27
C GLU A 4 11.54 3.56 -10.65
N ILE A 5 10.60 3.23 -9.75
CA ILE A 5 10.55 1.89 -9.17
C ILE A 5 9.90 0.93 -10.17
N GLU A 6 10.73 0.07 -10.77
CA GLU A 6 10.36 -1.12 -11.53
C GLU A 6 11.13 -2.31 -10.98
N LEU A 7 10.42 -3.41 -10.71
CA LEU A 7 11.00 -4.64 -10.20
C LEU A 7 11.00 -5.72 -11.29
N GLU A 8 12.02 -6.58 -11.30
CA GLU A 8 12.15 -7.67 -12.27
C GLU A 8 11.06 -8.74 -12.07
N ASP A 9 10.71 -9.02 -10.82
CA ASP A 9 9.60 -9.93 -10.50
C ASP A 9 8.25 -9.27 -10.79
N LYS A 10 7.39 -10.00 -11.50
CA LYS A 10 6.09 -9.48 -11.95
C LYS A 10 5.12 -9.23 -10.80
N PHE A 11 5.14 -10.07 -9.75
CA PHE A 11 4.22 -9.93 -8.62
C PHE A 11 4.66 -8.79 -7.71
N GLU A 12 5.96 -8.70 -7.43
CA GLU A 12 6.51 -7.59 -6.66
C GLU A 12 6.32 -6.26 -7.40
N ASN A 13 6.59 -6.22 -8.71
CA ASN A 13 6.38 -5.02 -9.51
C ASN A 13 4.90 -4.60 -9.53
N MET A 14 3.99 -5.56 -9.65
CA MET A 14 2.55 -5.28 -9.60
C MET A 14 2.15 -4.63 -8.26
N GLY A 15 2.65 -5.16 -7.13
CA GLY A 15 2.42 -4.55 -5.81
C GLY A 15 3.02 -3.15 -5.70
N ALA A 16 4.25 -2.95 -6.19
CA ALA A 16 4.90 -1.65 -6.19
C ALA A 16 4.14 -0.61 -7.04
N GLN A 17 3.64 -1.00 -8.22
CA GLN A 17 2.83 -0.10 -9.06
C GLN A 17 1.50 0.29 -8.38
N ILE A 18 0.83 -0.65 -7.70
CA ILE A 18 -0.43 -0.35 -6.99
C ILE A 18 -0.22 0.71 -5.91
N VAL A 19 0.80 0.55 -5.06
CA VAL A 19 1.09 1.51 -3.99
C VAL A 19 1.51 2.87 -4.57
N LYS A 20 2.33 2.86 -5.63
CA LYS A 20 2.76 4.07 -6.34
C LYS A 20 1.60 4.84 -6.93
N GLU A 21 0.64 4.16 -7.54
CA GLU A 21 -0.52 4.82 -8.14
C GLU A 21 -1.40 5.50 -7.08
N VAL A 22 -1.65 4.84 -5.95
CA VAL A 22 -2.44 5.42 -4.85
C VAL A 22 -1.71 6.59 -4.19
N ALA A 23 -0.41 6.44 -3.91
CA ALA A 23 0.39 7.52 -3.32
C ALA A 23 0.50 8.74 -4.26
N SER A 24 0.58 8.52 -5.58
CA SER A 24 0.63 9.61 -6.56
C SER A 24 -0.68 10.41 -6.58
N LYS A 25 -1.83 9.73 -6.49
CA LYS A 25 -3.14 10.39 -6.38
C LYS A 25 -3.24 11.27 -5.12
N THR A 26 -2.59 10.88 -4.02
CA THR A 26 -2.50 11.73 -2.82
C THR A 26 -1.80 13.06 -3.14
N ALA A 27 -0.68 13.04 -3.85
CA ALA A 27 -0.02 14.28 -4.28
C ALA A 27 -0.85 15.07 -5.30
N ASP A 28 -1.58 14.42 -6.21
CA ASP A 28 -2.39 15.12 -7.21
C ASP A 28 -3.52 15.93 -6.57
N VAL A 29 -4.11 15.44 -5.48
CA VAL A 29 -5.21 16.11 -4.76
C VAL A 29 -4.70 17.04 -3.65
N ALA A 30 -3.73 16.58 -2.85
CA ALA A 30 -3.27 17.29 -1.66
C ALA A 30 -2.01 18.15 -1.91
N GLY A 31 -1.32 17.98 -3.03
CA GLY A 31 -0.10 18.71 -3.39
C GLY A 31 1.20 18.19 -2.75
N ASP A 32 1.10 17.29 -1.76
CA ASP A 32 2.20 16.63 -1.04
C ASP A 32 1.69 15.34 -0.36
N GLY A 33 2.55 14.56 0.29
CA GLY A 33 2.16 13.42 1.14
C GLY A 33 2.37 12.04 0.51
N THR A 34 2.98 11.96 -0.67
CA THR A 34 3.30 10.68 -1.34
C THR A 34 4.12 9.74 -0.45
N THR A 35 5.12 10.26 0.25
CA THR A 35 5.98 9.47 1.15
C THR A 35 5.18 8.97 2.36
N THR A 36 4.37 9.83 2.98
CA THR A 36 3.54 9.45 4.13
C THR A 36 2.51 8.39 3.73
N ALA A 37 1.85 8.54 2.58
CA ALA A 37 0.92 7.56 2.04
C ALA A 37 1.60 6.20 1.80
N THR A 38 2.82 6.22 1.26
CA THR A 38 3.59 4.99 0.99
C THR A 38 3.95 4.25 2.27
N VAL A 39 4.40 4.97 3.31
CA VAL A 39 4.78 4.37 4.60
C VAL A 39 3.55 3.85 5.35
N LEU A 40 2.44 4.58 5.34
CA LEU A 40 1.18 4.11 5.95
C LEU A 40 0.65 2.86 5.24
N ALA A 41 0.68 2.83 3.91
CA ALA A 41 0.29 1.65 3.14
C ALA A 41 1.14 0.43 3.49
N GLN A 42 2.46 0.59 3.63
CA GLN A 42 3.36 -0.48 4.06
C GLN A 42 3.01 -0.99 5.45
N ALA A 43 2.75 -0.10 6.41
CA ALA A 43 2.43 -0.47 7.78
C ALA A 43 1.10 -1.23 7.87
N LEU A 44 0.06 -0.73 7.19
CA LEU A 44 -1.26 -1.37 7.14
C LEU A 44 -1.19 -2.75 6.48
N LEU A 45 -0.45 -2.87 5.37
CA LEU A 45 -0.27 -4.16 4.70
C LEU A 45 0.45 -5.16 5.62
N THR A 46 1.52 -4.74 6.27
CA THR A 46 2.33 -5.60 7.15
C THR A 46 1.52 -6.12 8.33
N GLU A 47 0.80 -5.24 9.03
CA GLU A 47 -0.03 -5.64 10.17
C GLU A 47 -1.29 -6.41 9.73
N GLY A 48 -1.92 -6.02 8.62
CA GLY A 48 -3.04 -6.74 8.05
C GLY A 48 -2.69 -8.18 7.68
N LEU A 49 -1.53 -8.40 7.03
CA LEU A 49 -1.07 -9.75 6.69
C LEU A 49 -0.78 -10.60 7.93
N LYS A 50 -0.21 -10.02 9.00
CA LYS A 50 -0.02 -10.73 10.28
C LYS A 50 -1.35 -11.15 10.89
N ALA A 51 -2.35 -10.26 10.89
CA ALA A 51 -3.68 -10.53 11.41
C ALA A 51 -4.39 -11.64 10.62
N VAL A 52 -4.30 -11.61 9.29
CA VAL A 52 -4.84 -12.67 8.43
C VAL A 52 -4.13 -14.00 8.66
N ALA A 53 -2.80 -14.00 8.79
CA ALA A 53 -2.03 -15.20 9.12
C ALA A 53 -2.38 -15.79 10.50
N ALA A 54 -2.83 -14.95 11.44
CA ALA A 54 -3.36 -15.36 12.74
C ALA A 54 -4.82 -15.89 12.67
N GLY A 55 -5.43 -15.95 11.48
CA GLY A 55 -6.77 -16.49 11.26
C GLY A 55 -7.90 -15.45 11.30
N MET A 56 -7.59 -14.16 11.34
CA MET A 56 -8.61 -13.11 11.27
C MET A 56 -9.17 -13.02 9.85
N ASN A 57 -10.48 -12.74 9.74
CA ASN A 57 -11.15 -12.60 8.46
C ASN A 57 -10.69 -11.30 7.75
N PRO A 58 -10.12 -11.38 6.53
CA PRO A 58 -9.69 -10.21 5.76
C PRO A 58 -10.80 -9.19 5.50
N MET A 59 -12.05 -9.64 5.34
CA MET A 59 -13.19 -8.75 5.10
C MET A 59 -13.55 -7.92 6.33
N ASP A 60 -13.43 -8.52 7.52
CA ASP A 60 -13.71 -7.81 8.77
C ASP A 60 -12.57 -6.85 9.12
N LEU A 61 -11.31 -7.24 8.82
CA LEU A 61 -10.16 -6.34 8.91
C LEU A 61 -10.32 -5.12 7.99
N LYS A 62 -10.71 -5.34 6.73
CA LYS A 62 -10.98 -4.23 5.80
C LYS A 62 -12.06 -3.29 6.34
N ARG A 63 -13.18 -3.83 6.83
CA ARG A 63 -14.26 -3.03 7.43
C ARG A 63 -13.84 -2.24 8.67
N GLY A 64 -12.84 -2.72 9.41
CA GLY A 64 -12.30 -2.00 10.56
C GLY A 64 -11.27 -0.91 10.19
N ILE A 65 -10.71 -0.96 8.99
CA ILE A 65 -9.76 0.02 8.45
C ILE A 65 -10.48 1.12 7.65
N ASP A 66 -11.58 0.77 6.96
CA ASP A 66 -12.45 1.70 6.23
C ASP A 66 -13.18 2.69 7.17
#